data_AF-A0A537XI71-F1
#
_entry.id   AF-A0A537XI71-F1
#
_cell.length_a   1.000
_cell.length_b   1.000
_cell.length_c   1.000
_cell.angle_alpha   90.00
_cell.angle_beta   90.00
_cell.angle_gamma   90.00
#
_symmetry.space_group_name_H-M   'P 1'
#
loop_
_entity.id
_entity.type
_entity.pdbx_description
1 polymer ?
#
loop_
_entity_poly.entity_id
_entity_poly.type
_entity_poly.pdbx_seq_one_letter_code
_entity_poly.pdbx_strand_id
1 'polypeptide(L)'
;MSARSADAFLESLTESRLYSIGAYFCDRHPDLIDDVIAQSQAIEEAGLAAYARREKLSLEHCYQTLMTGLAVRYFKAVAGQQAAG
;
A
#
# COMPACT_ATOMS: atom_id res chain seq x y z
N MET A 1 -21.37 -13.01 6.12
CA MET A 1 -20.44 -13.27 5.00
C MET A 1 -19.55 -14.44 5.40
N SER A 2 -19.35 -15.42 4.51
CA SER A 2 -18.41 -16.51 4.76
C SER A 2 -16.98 -16.02 4.50
N ALA A 3 -15.99 -16.54 5.24
CA ALA A 3 -14.58 -16.14 5.13
C ALA A 3 -14.06 -16.17 3.67
N ARG A 4 -14.54 -17.13 2.86
CA ARG A 4 -14.19 -17.27 1.44
C ARG A 4 -14.70 -16.13 0.55
N SER A 5 -15.82 -15.47 0.91
CA SER A 5 -16.33 -14.30 0.19
C SER A 5 -15.61 -13.00 0.60
N ALA A 6 -15.07 -12.96 1.82
CA ALA A 6 -14.18 -11.88 2.23
C ALA A 6 -12.83 -12.00 1.53
N ASP A 7 -12.27 -13.21 1.41
CA ASP A 7 -11.05 -13.48 0.62
C ASP A 7 -11.23 -13.08 -0.85
N ALA A 8 -12.24 -13.58 -1.55
CA ALA A 8 -12.44 -13.26 -2.97
C ALA A 8 -12.71 -11.76 -3.23
N PHE A 9 -13.38 -11.08 -2.29
CA PHE A 9 -13.58 -9.64 -2.35
C PHE A 9 -12.28 -8.86 -2.09
N LEU A 10 -11.49 -9.29 -1.09
CA LEU A 10 -10.16 -8.75 -0.81
C LEU A 10 -9.23 -8.95 -2.02
N GLU A 11 -9.21 -10.15 -2.59
CA GLU A 11 -8.44 -10.56 -3.78
C GLU A 11 -8.80 -9.69 -5.00
N SER A 12 -10.09 -9.39 -5.20
CA SER A 12 -10.57 -8.49 -6.26
C SER A 12 -10.25 -7.00 -6.03
N LEU A 13 -10.07 -6.59 -4.77
CA LEU A 13 -9.66 -5.23 -4.41
C LEU A 13 -8.14 -5.07 -4.51
N THR A 14 -7.37 -6.14 -4.30
CA THR A 14 -5.90 -6.11 -4.22
C THR A 14 -5.23 -6.09 -5.58
N GLU A 15 -5.51 -6.99 -6.51
CA GLU A 15 -4.60 -7.13 -7.66
C GLU A 15 -4.69 -5.97 -8.65
N SER A 16 -5.86 -5.70 -9.23
CA SER A 16 -5.98 -4.68 -10.28
C SER A 16 -5.85 -3.25 -9.76
N ARG A 17 -6.39 -2.93 -8.56
CA ARG A 17 -6.33 -1.56 -8.04
C ARG A 17 -5.00 -1.23 -7.39
N LEU A 18 -4.41 -2.14 -6.58
CA LEU A 18 -3.10 -1.86 -5.99
C LEU A 18 -2.01 -1.88 -7.04
N TYR A 19 -2.08 -2.79 -8.02
CA TYR A 19 -1.14 -2.75 -9.15
C TYR A 19 -1.27 -1.43 -9.93
N SER A 20 -2.49 -0.99 -10.25
CA SER A 20 -2.70 0.29 -10.96
C SER A 20 -2.22 1.50 -10.17
N ILE A 21 -2.49 1.55 -8.85
CA ILE A 21 -2.03 2.64 -7.97
C ILE A 21 -0.50 2.58 -7.83
N GLY A 22 0.07 1.39 -7.65
CA GLY A 22 1.51 1.17 -7.53
C GLY A 22 2.24 1.57 -8.80
N ALA A 23 1.78 1.12 -9.97
CA ALA A 23 2.33 1.50 -11.28
C ALA A 23 2.25 3.02 -11.50
N TYR A 24 1.06 3.61 -11.30
CA TYR A 24 0.86 5.05 -11.46
C TYR A 24 1.77 5.87 -10.54
N PHE A 25 1.91 5.47 -9.27
CA PHE A 25 2.74 6.18 -8.32
C PHE A 25 4.23 6.00 -8.64
N CYS A 26 4.67 4.80 -9.02
CA CYS A 26 6.03 4.54 -9.44
C CYS A 26 6.43 5.34 -10.69
N ASP A 27 5.50 5.53 -11.63
CA ASP A 27 5.73 6.31 -12.85
C ASP A 27 5.75 7.83 -12.60
N ARG A 28 4.94 8.33 -11.65
CA ARG A 28 4.73 9.77 -11.44
C ARG A 28 5.58 10.38 -10.33
N HIS A 29 5.94 9.60 -9.32
CA HIS A 29 6.67 10.05 -8.12
C HIS A 29 7.73 9.02 -7.68
N PRO A 30 8.71 8.70 -8.56
CA PRO A 30 9.71 7.67 -8.27
C PRO A 30 10.61 8.00 -7.07
N ASP A 31 10.84 9.27 -6.81
CA ASP A 31 11.63 9.79 -5.71
C ASP A 31 10.99 9.57 -4.32
N LEU A 32 9.66 9.43 -4.27
CA LEU A 32 8.92 9.28 -3.02
C LEU A 32 8.68 7.82 -2.64
N ILE A 33 9.07 6.86 -3.48
CA ILE A 33 8.76 5.43 -3.31
C ILE A 33 9.27 4.90 -1.97
N ASP A 34 10.55 5.11 -1.67
CA ASP A 34 11.18 4.52 -0.49
C ASP A 34 10.63 5.14 0.80
N ASP A 35 10.36 6.45 0.77
CA ASP A 35 9.74 7.19 1.88
C ASP A 35 8.30 6.70 2.14
N VAL A 36 7.50 6.51 1.09
CA VAL A 36 6.12 6.00 1.21
C VAL A 36 6.11 4.57 1.77
N ILE A 37 7.06 3.73 1.36
CA ILE A 37 7.18 2.36 1.89
C ILE A 37 7.53 2.41 3.37
N ALA A 38 8.57 3.15 3.75
CA ALA A 38 9.01 3.26 5.14
C ALA A 38 7.91 3.84 6.03
N GLN A 39 7.21 4.86 5.55
CA GLN A 39 6.11 5.48 6.29
C GLN A 39 4.91 4.52 6.43
N SER A 40 4.60 3.74 5.39
CA SER A 40 3.55 2.71 5.47
C SER A 40 3.87 1.61 6.50
N GLN A 41 5.13 1.18 6.59
CA GLN A 41 5.57 0.19 7.59
C GLN A 41 5.48 0.75 9.01
N ALA A 42 5.91 1.99 9.22
CA ALA A 42 5.79 2.64 10.53
C ALA A 42 4.32 2.80 10.97
N ILE A 43 3.40 2.97 10.02
CA ILE A 43 1.95 2.98 10.28
C ILE A 43 1.44 1.58 10.68
N GLU A 44 1.90 0.52 10.02
CA GLU A 44 1.57 -0.88 10.37
C GLU A 44 2.03 -1.24 11.78
N GLU A 45 3.29 -0.91 12.11
CA GLU A 45 3.92 -1.23 13.40
C GLU A 45 3.28 -0.47 14.57
N ALA A 46 3.00 0.82 14.38
CA ALA A 46 2.41 1.64 15.44
C ALA A 46 0.88 1.45 15.56
N GLY A 47 0.23 1.02 14.47
CA GLY A 47 -1.22 1.05 14.32
C GLY A 47 -1.72 2.44 13.91
N LEU A 48 -2.63 2.45 12.92
CA LEU A 48 -3.10 3.64 12.20
C LEU A 48 -3.48 4.83 13.12
N ALA A 49 -4.33 4.59 14.13
CA ALA A 49 -4.82 5.65 15.01
C ALA A 49 -3.76 6.15 16.01
N ALA A 50 -2.83 5.29 16.44
CA ALA A 50 -1.75 5.68 17.33
C ALA A 50 -0.69 6.48 16.56
N TYR A 51 -0.36 6.05 15.34
CA TYR A 51 0.53 6.77 14.43
C TYR A 51 -0.01 8.17 14.11
N ALA A 52 -1.28 8.28 13.70
CA ALA A 52 -1.91 9.57 13.38
C ALA A 52 -1.83 10.57 14.55
N ARG A 53 -2.09 10.10 15.78
CA ARG A 53 -1.95 10.94 16.99
C ARG A 53 -0.51 11.38 17.25
N ARG A 54 0.46 10.47 17.11
CA ARG A 54 1.88 10.74 17.36
C ARG A 54 2.43 11.77 16.38
N GLU A 55 2.13 11.59 15.10
CA GLU A 55 2.64 12.44 14.01
C GLU A 55 1.78 13.69 13.76
N LYS A 56 0.66 13.86 14.49
CA LYS A 56 -0.31 14.95 14.32
C LYS A 56 -0.87 15.02 12.89
N LEU A 57 -1.12 13.86 12.29
CA LEU A 57 -1.71 13.71 10.96
C LEU A 57 -3.19 13.29 11.07
N SER A 58 -3.96 13.50 10.00
CA SER A 58 -5.31 12.96 9.94
C SER A 58 -5.28 11.44 9.74
N LEU A 59 -6.29 10.75 10.28
CA LEU A 59 -6.43 9.31 10.10
C LEU A 59 -6.56 8.93 8.62
N GLU A 60 -7.25 9.78 7.85
CA GLU A 60 -7.41 9.63 6.40
C GLU A 60 -6.07 9.71 5.65
N HIS A 61 -5.22 10.67 6.00
CA HIS A 61 -3.90 10.80 5.40
C HIS A 61 -3.04 9.56 5.70
N CYS A 62 -3.02 9.09 6.96
CA CYS A 62 -2.31 7.87 7.31
C CYS A 62 -2.85 6.64 6.58
N TYR A 63 -4.17 6.56 6.37
CA TYR A 63 -4.79 5.47 5.61
C TYR A 63 -4.36 5.50 4.14
N GLN A 64 -4.36 6.67 3.51
CA GLN A 64 -3.91 6.84 2.13
C GLN A 64 -2.43 6.46 1.96
N THR A 65 -1.56 6.89 2.87
CA THR A 65 -0.13 6.52 2.88
C THR A 65 0.05 5.01 3.01
N LEU A 66 -0.67 4.37 3.94
CA LEU A 66 -0.61 2.92 4.14
C LEU A 66 -1.00 2.17 2.87
N MET A 67 -2.15 2.52 2.28
CA MET A 67 -2.65 1.88 1.07
C MET A 67 -1.70 2.08 -0.12
N THR A 68 -1.09 3.27 -0.24
CA THR A 68 -0.11 3.57 -1.29
C THR A 68 1.17 2.75 -1.11
N GLY A 69 1.71 2.67 0.12
CA GLY A 69 2.92 1.88 0.38
C GLY A 69 2.71 0.38 0.20
N LEU A 70 1.52 -0.15 0.52
CA LEU A 70 1.14 -1.53 0.17
C LEU A 70 1.07 -1.74 -1.34
N ALA A 71 0.47 -0.80 -2.07
CA ALA A 71 0.36 -0.88 -3.52
C ALA A 71 1.72 -0.89 -4.22
N VAL A 72 2.64 -0.03 -3.78
CA VAL A 72 4.00 0.03 -4.33
C VAL A 72 4.80 -1.23 -3.99
N ARG A 73 4.70 -1.76 -2.75
CA ARG A 73 5.34 -3.04 -2.38
C ARG A 73 4.83 -4.19 -3.25
N TYR A 74 3.52 -4.26 -3.49
CA TYR A 74 2.90 -5.27 -4.35
C TYR A 74 3.40 -5.16 -5.79
N PHE A 75 3.36 -3.96 -6.37
CA PHE A 75 3.85 -3.72 -7.73
C PHE A 75 5.33 -4.11 -7.89
N LYS A 76 6.21 -3.71 -6.96
CA LYS A 76 7.64 -4.08 -7.01
C LYS A 76 7.85 -5.59 -6.95
N ALA A 77 7.07 -6.32 -6.15
CA ALA A 77 7.17 -7.78 -6.07
C ALA A 77 6.74 -8.45 -7.38
N VAL A 78 5.61 -8.05 -7.95
CA VAL A 78 5.08 -8.63 -9.20
C VAL A 78 5.93 -8.25 -10.42
N ALA A 79 6.27 -6.96 -10.58
CA ALA A 79 7.11 -6.49 -11.68
C ALA A 79 8.53 -7.09 -11.61
N GLY A 80 9.07 -7.29 -10.40
CA GLY A 80 10.33 -8.01 -10.19
C GLY A 80 10.26 -9.48 -10.58
N GLN A 81 9.11 -10.14 -10.40
CA GLN A 81 8.90 -11.52 -10.86
C GLN A 81 8.77 -11.63 -12.39
N GLN A 82 8.26 -10.61 -13.08
CA GLN A 82 8.14 -10.62 -14.55
C GLN A 82 9.47 -10.34 -15.28
N ALA A 83 10.43 -9.66 -14.65
CA ALA A 83 11.74 -9.37 -15.23
C ALA A 83 12.77 -10.52 -15.06
N ALA A 84 12.47 -11.49 -14.20
CA ALA A 84 13.34 -12.63 -13.90
C ALA A 84 12.91 -13.94 -14.62
N GLY A 85 11.97 -13.84 -15.56
CA GLY A 85 11.42 -14.95 -16.36
C GLY A 85 11.86 -14.94 -17.81
#